data_AF-A0A9E1VE17-F1
#
_entry.id   AF-A0A9E1VE17-F1
#
_cell.length_a   1.000
_cell.length_b   1.000
_cell.length_c   1.000
_cell.angle_alpha   90.00
_cell.angle_beta   90.00
_cell.angle_gamma   90.00
#
_symmetry.space_group_name_H-M   'P 1'
#
loop_
_entity.id
_entity.type
_entity.pdbx_description
1 polymer ?
#
loop_
_entity_poly.entity_id
_entity_poly.type
_entity_poly.pdbx_seq_one_letter_code
_entity_poly.pdbx_strand_id
1 'polypeptide(L)'
;LCDSIIVSILAVIQPESGGSGVVTISMSSIFSTSYTFPYSGFQLIDDEGEVVAAEDLSSAPNVYGIGPFMDETRYLILPSDLPSPFSGQLNLVNHFFAGSPVVVCTYPITWSDPSTTVVELNNNEVLTSPEIEVWYDLLGRQLHNGPIPGQFNIALLSDGSRKVVWLH
;
A
#
# COMPACT_ATOMS: atom_id res chain seq x y z
N LEU A 1 0.11 14.77 8.75
CA LEU A 1 -0.95 13.75 8.92
C LEU A 1 -0.98 12.77 7.76
N CYS A 2 -0.77 13.21 6.51
CA CYS A 2 -0.67 12.32 5.35
C CYS A 2 0.37 11.20 5.53
N ASP A 3 1.54 11.51 6.09
CA ASP A 3 2.59 10.52 6.39
C ASP A 3 2.18 9.48 7.46
N SER A 4 1.03 9.68 8.11
CA SER A 4 0.45 8.77 9.11
C SER A 4 -0.79 8.05 8.59
N ILE A 5 -1.08 8.16 7.28
CA ILE A 5 -2.04 7.36 6.55
C ILE A 5 -1.24 6.41 5.67
N ILE A 6 -1.42 5.12 5.87
CA ILE A 6 -0.76 4.07 5.10
C ILE A 6 -1.80 3.50 4.15
N VAL A 7 -1.49 3.47 2.86
CA VAL A 7 -2.38 2.93 1.83
C VAL A 7 -1.62 1.95 0.93
N SER A 8 -2.32 0.91 0.48
CA SER A 8 -1.81 -0.04 -0.51
C SER A 8 -2.92 -0.54 -1.42
N ILE A 9 -2.58 -0.87 -2.66
CA ILE A 9 -3.50 -1.56 -3.57
C ILE A 9 -3.50 -3.05 -3.22
N LEU A 10 -4.68 -3.63 -3.01
CA LEU A 10 -4.85 -5.05 -2.73
C LEU A 10 -5.24 -5.85 -3.98
N ALA A 11 -6.08 -5.29 -4.85
CA ALA A 11 -6.55 -5.94 -6.07
C ALA A 11 -7.11 -4.92 -7.06
N VAL A 12 -7.03 -5.22 -8.37
CA VAL A 12 -7.61 -4.41 -9.45
C VAL A 12 -8.44 -5.32 -10.36
N ILE A 13 -9.75 -5.34 -10.16
CA ILE A 13 -10.65 -6.09 -11.03
C ILE A 13 -11.07 -5.16 -12.16
N GLN A 14 -10.66 -5.48 -13.39
CA GLN A 14 -11.05 -4.73 -14.58
C GLN A 14 -12.57 -4.89 -14.87
N PRO A 15 -13.24 -3.90 -15.47
CA PRO A 15 -14.63 -4.01 -15.86
C PRO A 15 -14.88 -5.17 -16.84
N GLU A 16 -15.97 -5.92 -16.64
CA GLU A 16 -16.49 -6.86 -17.65
C GLU A 16 -17.62 -6.21 -18.47
N SER A 17 -17.97 -6.79 -19.62
CA SER A 17 -18.94 -6.21 -20.57
C SER A 17 -20.26 -5.77 -19.90
N GLY A 18 -20.41 -4.46 -19.70
CA GLY A 18 -21.61 -3.84 -19.12
C GLY A 18 -21.58 -3.63 -17.60
N GLY A 19 -20.48 -3.95 -16.92
CA GLY A 19 -20.27 -3.71 -15.48
C GLY A 19 -19.19 -2.67 -15.19
N SER A 20 -18.99 -2.39 -13.91
CA SER A 20 -17.85 -1.62 -13.41
C SER A 20 -16.83 -2.58 -12.77
N GLY A 21 -15.56 -2.28 -12.98
CA GLY A 21 -14.47 -2.88 -12.24
C GLY A 21 -14.37 -2.30 -10.82
N VAL A 22 -13.41 -2.80 -10.05
CA VAL A 22 -13.15 -2.35 -8.68
C VAL A 22 -11.66 -2.35 -8.39
N VAL A 23 -11.15 -1.22 -7.88
CA VAL A 23 -9.83 -1.15 -7.25
C VAL A 23 -10.03 -1.27 -5.74
N THR A 24 -9.47 -2.32 -5.15
CA THR A 24 -9.51 -2.55 -3.70
C THR A 24 -8.25 -2.02 -3.06
N ILE A 25 -8.40 -1.21 -2.01
CA ILE A 25 -7.27 -0.66 -1.26
C ILE A 25 -7.37 -1.01 0.22
N SER A 26 -6.22 -1.22 0.85
CA SER A 26 -6.10 -1.20 2.31
C SER A 26 -5.71 0.21 2.73
N MET A 27 -6.32 0.69 3.81
CA MET A 27 -6.00 1.97 4.43
C MET A 27 -5.91 1.79 5.93
N SER A 28 -4.83 2.29 6.53
CA SER A 28 -4.74 2.44 7.98
C SER A 28 -4.25 3.83 8.38
N SER A 29 -4.68 4.28 9.55
CA SER A 29 -4.25 5.56 10.13
C SER A 29 -3.55 5.32 11.46
N ILE A 30 -2.37 5.93 11.65
CA ILE A 30 -1.50 5.68 12.82
C ILE A 30 -1.12 6.98 13.56
N PHE A 31 -2.00 7.97 13.54
CA PHE A 31 -1.83 9.22 14.30
C PHE A 31 -2.66 9.25 15.57
N SER A 32 -2.24 10.04 16.56
CA SER A 32 -2.88 10.15 17.88
C SER A 32 -3.68 11.45 18.10
N THR A 33 -3.71 12.34 17.10
CA THR A 33 -4.47 13.59 17.19
C THR A 33 -5.98 13.33 17.13
N SER A 34 -6.79 14.20 17.73
CA SER A 34 -8.25 14.15 17.62
C SER A 34 -8.81 14.65 16.27
N TYR A 35 -7.94 15.00 15.32
CA TYR A 35 -8.36 15.38 13.98
C TYR A 35 -8.95 14.17 13.23
N THR A 36 -9.99 14.42 12.46
CA THR A 36 -10.59 13.47 11.53
C THR A 36 -10.61 14.13 10.16
N PHE A 37 -10.22 13.41 9.11
CA PHE A 37 -10.45 13.80 7.72
C PHE A 37 -11.96 13.71 7.46
N PRO A 38 -12.71 14.83 7.43
CA PRO A 38 -14.16 14.79 7.50
C PRO A 38 -14.76 14.42 6.14
N TYR A 39 -15.76 13.53 6.16
CA TYR A 39 -16.48 13.05 4.98
C TYR A 39 -15.56 12.66 3.81
N SER A 40 -14.41 12.07 4.16
CA SER A 40 -13.33 11.85 3.22
C SER A 40 -13.51 10.57 2.43
N GLY A 41 -13.04 10.59 1.19
CA GLY A 41 -12.96 9.40 0.33
C GLY A 41 -11.68 9.40 -0.50
N PHE A 42 -11.47 8.31 -1.22
CA PHE A 42 -10.35 8.12 -2.13
C PHE A 42 -10.78 8.23 -3.59
N GLN A 43 -9.90 8.84 -4.39
CA GLN A 43 -9.97 8.83 -5.84
C GLN A 43 -8.60 8.47 -6.42
N LEU A 44 -8.60 7.69 -7.48
CA LEU A 44 -7.43 7.31 -8.26
C LEU A 44 -7.37 8.20 -9.50
N ILE A 45 -6.19 8.77 -9.72
CA ILE A 45 -5.87 9.64 -10.85
C ILE A 45 -4.81 8.94 -11.71
N ASP A 46 -4.92 9.03 -13.03
CA ASP A 46 -3.87 8.58 -13.97
C ASP A 46 -2.73 9.62 -14.11
N ASP A 47 -1.80 9.38 -15.03
CA ASP A 47 -0.68 10.28 -15.32
C ASP A 47 -1.09 11.51 -16.14
N GLU A 48 -2.24 11.48 -16.82
CA GLU A 48 -2.84 12.64 -17.47
C GLU A 48 -3.60 13.57 -16.50
N GLY A 49 -3.87 13.11 -15.28
CA GLY A 49 -4.58 13.89 -14.26
C GLY A 49 -6.09 13.65 -14.22
N GLU A 50 -6.58 12.63 -14.92
CA GLU A 50 -8.00 12.27 -14.97
C GLU A 50 -8.38 11.32 -13.84
N VAL A 51 -9.60 11.47 -13.30
CA VAL A 51 -10.13 10.56 -12.28
C VAL A 51 -10.56 9.27 -12.95
N VAL A 52 -9.81 8.21 -12.74
CA VAL A 52 -10.07 6.90 -13.35
C VAL A 52 -10.79 5.92 -12.44
N ALA A 53 -10.75 6.11 -11.12
CA ALA A 53 -11.59 5.36 -10.19
C ALA A 53 -11.87 6.19 -8.92
N ALA A 54 -13.01 5.98 -8.26
CA ALA A 54 -13.30 6.68 -7.01
C ALA A 54 -14.25 5.89 -6.12
N GLU A 55 -14.20 6.14 -4.81
CA GLU A 55 -15.24 5.63 -3.91
C GLU A 55 -16.59 6.29 -4.23
N ASP A 56 -17.68 5.59 -3.90
CA ASP A 56 -19.02 6.15 -3.85
C ASP A 56 -19.67 5.86 -2.48
N LEU A 57 -20.89 6.38 -2.27
CA LEU A 57 -21.62 6.20 -1.01
C LEU A 57 -21.94 4.73 -0.70
N SER A 58 -21.96 3.86 -1.70
CA SER A 58 -22.26 2.44 -1.57
C SER A 58 -21.00 1.57 -1.40
N SER A 59 -19.84 2.07 -1.82
CA SER A 59 -18.56 1.37 -1.79
C SER A 59 -17.67 1.78 -0.61
N ALA A 60 -17.92 2.95 -0.01
CA ALA A 60 -17.21 3.41 1.18
C ALA A 60 -17.77 2.75 2.47
N PRO A 61 -16.97 1.99 3.24
CA PRO A 61 -17.40 1.41 4.52
C PRO A 61 -17.77 2.47 5.56
N ASN A 62 -17.12 3.63 5.49
CA ASN A 62 -17.33 4.75 6.40
C ASN A 62 -17.18 6.07 5.62
N VAL A 63 -18.30 6.78 5.51
CA VAL A 63 -18.41 8.08 4.81
C VAL A 63 -18.31 9.28 5.75
N TYR A 64 -18.19 9.07 7.07
CA TYR A 64 -18.14 10.17 8.05
C TYR A 64 -16.74 10.75 8.21
N GLY A 65 -15.70 9.96 7.93
CA GLY A 65 -14.32 10.41 7.86
C GLY A 65 -13.30 9.40 8.36
N ILE A 66 -12.03 9.75 8.20
CA ILE A 66 -10.88 8.94 8.65
C ILE A 66 -10.28 9.60 9.89
N GLY A 67 -10.47 8.95 11.04
CA GLY A 67 -9.96 9.34 12.35
C GLY A 67 -8.66 8.63 12.72
N PRO A 68 -8.19 8.79 13.96
CA PRO A 68 -6.99 8.12 14.45
C PRO A 68 -7.21 6.60 14.63
N PHE A 69 -6.16 5.80 14.40
CA PHE A 69 -6.13 4.36 14.66
C PHE A 69 -7.22 3.55 13.94
N MET A 70 -7.54 3.93 12.71
CA MET A 70 -8.47 3.20 11.84
C MET A 70 -7.72 2.22 10.96
N ASP A 71 -8.39 1.13 10.60
CA ASP A 71 -7.94 0.13 9.63
C ASP A 71 -9.16 -0.34 8.83
N GLU A 72 -9.14 -0.12 7.52
CA GLU A 72 -10.28 -0.32 6.64
C GLU A 72 -9.84 -0.82 5.27
N THR A 73 -10.65 -1.70 4.68
CA THR A 73 -10.58 -2.03 3.25
C THR A 73 -11.57 -1.15 2.51
N ARG A 74 -11.11 -0.39 1.50
CA ARG A 74 -11.93 0.54 0.71
C ARG A 74 -12.01 0.08 -0.75
N TYR A 75 -13.08 0.49 -1.44
CA TYR A 75 -13.38 0.05 -2.80
C TYR A 75 -13.65 1.25 -3.71
N LEU A 76 -12.81 1.43 -4.73
CA LEU A 76 -12.98 2.45 -5.74
C LEU A 76 -13.62 1.81 -6.97
N ILE A 77 -14.73 2.40 -7.43
CA ILE A 77 -15.42 1.97 -8.63
C ILE A 77 -14.60 2.37 -9.85
N LEU A 78 -14.31 1.39 -10.71
CA LEU A 78 -13.53 1.56 -11.92
C LEU A 78 -14.48 1.46 -13.14
N PRO A 79 -14.82 2.58 -13.82
CA PRO A 79 -15.77 2.58 -14.93
C PRO A 79 -15.18 2.11 -16.26
N SER A 80 -13.85 2.02 -16.40
CA SER A 80 -13.19 1.70 -17.67
C SER A 80 -11.89 0.95 -17.43
N ASP A 81 -11.45 0.18 -18.43
CA ASP A 81 -10.22 -0.60 -18.34
C ASP A 81 -9.00 0.32 -18.13
N LEU A 82 -8.12 -0.08 -17.20
CA LEU A 82 -6.83 0.59 -17.00
C LEU A 82 -5.71 -0.11 -17.77
N PRO A 83 -4.73 0.66 -18.29
CA PRO A 83 -3.55 0.07 -18.89
C PRO A 83 -2.76 -0.75 -17.88
N SER A 84 -1.99 -1.72 -18.39
CA SER A 84 -1.01 -2.47 -17.61
C SER A 84 0.35 -2.42 -18.32
N PRO A 85 1.40 -1.84 -17.71
CA PRO A 85 1.42 -1.28 -16.35
C PRO A 85 0.63 0.03 -16.23
N PHE A 86 0.10 0.29 -15.03
CA PHE A 86 -0.51 1.55 -14.64
C PHE A 86 0.44 2.35 -13.74
N SER A 87 0.45 3.66 -13.92
CA SER A 87 1.10 4.62 -13.05
C SER A 87 0.16 5.79 -12.80
N GLY A 88 0.05 6.23 -11.55
CA GLY A 88 -0.87 7.29 -11.21
C GLY A 88 -0.75 7.71 -9.75
N GLN A 89 -1.81 8.31 -9.23
CA GLN A 89 -1.87 8.85 -7.88
C GLN A 89 -3.16 8.46 -7.19
N LEU A 90 -3.06 7.94 -5.96
CA LEU A 90 -4.21 7.79 -5.07
C LEU A 90 -4.31 9.05 -4.20
N ASN A 91 -5.44 9.74 -4.30
CA ASN A 91 -5.71 10.96 -3.57
C ASN A 91 -6.71 10.71 -2.44
N LEU A 92 -6.36 11.14 -1.24
CA LEU A 92 -7.32 11.32 -0.14
C LEU A 92 -7.97 12.70 -0.28
N VAL A 93 -9.29 12.72 -0.29
CA VAL A 93 -10.08 13.92 -0.55
C VAL A 93 -11.01 14.19 0.62
N ASN A 94 -10.86 15.33 1.29
CA ASN A 94 -11.78 15.78 2.33
C ASN A 94 -13.09 16.27 1.73
N HIS A 95 -14.17 16.15 2.50
CA HIS A 95 -15.52 16.58 2.10
C HIS A 95 -15.99 15.98 0.77
N PHE A 96 -15.41 14.83 0.40
CA PHE A 96 -15.70 14.11 -0.83
C PHE A 96 -17.18 13.74 -0.90
N PHE A 97 -17.70 13.14 0.17
CA PHE A 97 -19.11 12.78 0.29
C PHE A 97 -20.03 13.94 0.74
N ALA A 98 -19.46 15.10 1.07
CA ALA A 98 -20.21 16.30 1.48
C ALA A 98 -20.44 17.29 0.32
N GLY A 99 -19.96 16.98 -0.89
CA GLY A 99 -20.17 17.80 -2.09
C GLY A 99 -19.25 19.02 -2.20
N SER A 100 -18.15 19.08 -1.45
CA SER A 100 -17.15 20.15 -1.55
C SER A 100 -15.72 19.59 -1.49
N PRO A 101 -15.36 18.69 -2.43
CA PRO A 101 -14.13 17.90 -2.36
C PRO A 101 -12.87 18.76 -2.38
N VAL A 102 -11.94 18.47 -1.48
CA VAL A 102 -10.60 19.08 -1.43
C VAL A 102 -9.55 18.00 -1.25
N VAL A 103 -8.63 17.86 -2.22
CA VAL A 103 -7.50 16.93 -2.11
C VAL A 103 -6.60 17.38 -0.96
N VAL A 104 -6.29 16.47 -0.06
CA VAL A 104 -5.48 16.75 1.15
C VAL A 104 -4.21 15.91 1.25
N CYS A 105 -4.22 14.70 0.69
CA CYS A 105 -3.03 13.85 0.60
C CYS A 105 -3.00 13.16 -0.76
N THR A 106 -1.78 12.90 -1.24
CA THR A 106 -1.51 12.30 -2.54
C THR A 106 -0.43 11.25 -2.37
N TYR A 107 -0.70 10.04 -2.86
CA TYR A 107 0.20 8.89 -2.79
C TYR A 107 0.50 8.40 -4.21
N PRO A 108 1.77 8.33 -4.64
CA PRO A 108 2.10 7.74 -5.93
C PRO A 108 1.82 6.23 -5.90
N ILE A 109 1.18 5.70 -6.94
CA ILE A 109 0.82 4.29 -7.07
C ILE A 109 1.21 3.78 -8.46
N THR A 110 1.73 2.55 -8.50
CA THR A 110 2.03 1.84 -9.75
C THR A 110 1.70 0.35 -9.61
N TRP A 111 1.24 -0.29 -10.68
CA TRP A 111 1.14 -1.75 -10.76
C TRP A 111 1.34 -2.24 -12.20
N SER A 112 1.71 -3.51 -12.35
CA SER A 112 2.04 -4.13 -13.65
C SER A 112 1.17 -5.33 -14.02
N ASP A 113 0.28 -5.78 -13.13
CA ASP A 113 -0.70 -6.83 -13.41
C ASP A 113 -2.01 -6.55 -12.65
N PRO A 114 -3.16 -6.39 -13.32
CA PRO A 114 -4.45 -6.22 -12.65
C PRO A 114 -4.97 -7.54 -12.03
N SER A 115 -4.52 -8.71 -12.48
CA SER A 115 -5.02 -9.98 -11.96
C SER A 115 -4.30 -10.43 -10.68
N THR A 116 -4.97 -10.24 -9.54
CA THR A 116 -4.67 -10.86 -8.23
C THR A 116 -3.19 -11.07 -7.89
N THR A 117 -2.58 -10.10 -7.22
CA THR A 117 -1.63 -10.42 -6.14
C THR A 117 -1.82 -9.46 -4.98
N VAL A 118 -1.96 -10.03 -3.78
CA VAL A 118 -1.53 -9.35 -2.56
C VAL A 118 -0.08 -8.94 -2.82
N VAL A 119 0.19 -7.64 -2.90
CA VAL A 119 1.55 -7.15 -2.76
C VAL A 119 1.92 -7.34 -1.29
N GLU A 120 2.31 -8.57 -0.94
CA GLU A 120 3.51 -8.67 -0.12
C GLU A 120 4.59 -7.95 -0.93
N LEU A 121 5.35 -7.07 -0.29
CA LEU A 121 6.55 -6.49 -0.88
C LEU A 121 7.59 -7.61 -1.09
N ASN A 122 7.33 -8.47 -2.06
CA ASN A 122 8.24 -9.39 -2.71
C ASN A 122 8.37 -8.91 -4.15
N ASN A 123 9.05 -7.77 -4.32
CA ASN A 123 9.96 -7.64 -5.46
C ASN A 123 10.74 -8.96 -5.53
N ASN A 124 10.89 -9.69 -6.62
CA ASN A 124 10.73 -9.44 -8.04
C ASN A 124 10.95 -10.81 -8.69
N GLU A 125 10.49 -10.98 -9.93
CA GLU A 125 11.25 -11.73 -10.97
C GLU A 125 11.65 -13.16 -10.54
N VAL A 126 12.53 -13.83 -11.26
CA VAL A 126 13.31 -14.88 -10.58
C VAL A 126 14.41 -14.14 -9.82
N LEU A 127 14.06 -13.47 -8.72
CA LEU A 127 15.08 -13.11 -7.74
C LEU A 127 15.49 -14.42 -7.09
N THR A 128 16.65 -14.94 -7.49
CA THR A 128 17.44 -15.73 -6.55
C THR A 128 17.55 -14.90 -5.28
N SER A 129 16.79 -15.29 -4.23
CA SER A 129 16.94 -14.69 -2.90
C SER A 129 18.43 -14.62 -2.62
N PRO A 130 18.99 -13.43 -2.38
CA PRO A 130 20.43 -13.31 -2.21
C PRO A 130 20.83 -14.22 -1.05
N GLU A 131 21.79 -15.11 -1.31
CA GLU A 131 22.20 -16.10 -0.34
C GLU A 131 22.88 -15.41 0.83
N ILE A 132 22.74 -15.98 2.02
CA ILE A 132 23.41 -15.45 3.21
C ILE A 132 24.87 -15.81 3.13
N GLU A 133 25.74 -14.82 2.95
CA GLU A 133 27.18 -15.02 2.88
C GLU A 133 27.79 -15.08 4.29
N VAL A 134 27.35 -14.17 5.18
CA VAL A 134 27.98 -13.99 6.49
C VAL A 134 26.94 -13.61 7.54
N TRP A 135 27.13 -14.13 8.75
CA TRP A 135 26.37 -13.75 9.94
C TRP A 135 27.21 -12.85 10.85
N TYR A 136 26.56 -11.85 11.43
CA TYR A 136 27.11 -11.03 12.50
C TYR A 136 26.16 -11.01 13.70
N ASP A 137 26.69 -10.74 14.88
CA ASP A 137 25.84 -10.30 15.99
C ASP A 137 25.48 -8.81 15.87
N LEU A 138 24.64 -8.32 16.80
CA LEU A 138 24.26 -6.89 16.84
C LEU A 138 25.44 -5.92 17.05
N LEU A 139 26.59 -6.42 17.50
CA LEU A 139 27.81 -5.63 17.69
C LEU A 139 28.72 -5.66 16.46
N GLY A 140 28.31 -6.33 15.38
CA GLY A 140 29.06 -6.43 14.13
C GLY A 140 30.21 -7.43 14.16
N ARG A 141 30.24 -8.36 15.11
CA ARG A 141 31.25 -9.45 15.15
C ARG A 141 30.77 -10.62 14.30
N GLN A 142 31.65 -11.16 13.45
CA GLN A 142 31.31 -12.27 12.57
C GLN A 142 31.08 -13.57 13.35
N LEU A 143 30.03 -14.30 12.99
CA LEU A 143 29.66 -15.61 13.55
C LEU A 143 30.05 -16.72 12.57
N HIS A 144 31.09 -17.49 12.89
CA HIS A 144 31.58 -18.56 12.02
C HIS A 144 30.71 -19.82 12.03
N ASN A 145 29.87 -20.00 13.05
CA ASN A 145 29.00 -21.16 13.23
C ASN A 145 27.54 -20.87 12.87
N GLY A 146 27.28 -19.76 12.17
CA GLY A 146 25.94 -19.31 11.86
C GLY A 146 25.27 -18.54 13.01
N PRO A 147 23.97 -18.23 12.87
CA PRO A 147 23.24 -17.39 13.80
C PRO A 147 22.93 -18.14 15.11
N ILE A 148 22.81 -17.40 16.20
CA ILE A 148 22.51 -17.98 17.52
C ILE A 148 20.99 -17.89 17.75
N PRO A 149 20.28 -19.02 17.96
CA PRO A 149 18.85 -19.02 18.31
C PRO A 149 18.57 -18.26 19.61
N GLY A 150 17.43 -17.59 19.67
CA GLY A 150 17.04 -16.73 20.80
C GLY A 150 17.83 -15.42 20.90
N GLN A 151 18.54 -15.02 19.84
CA GLN A 151 19.24 -13.74 19.73
C GLN A 151 18.92 -13.05 18.41
N PHE A 152 19.06 -11.72 18.40
CA PHE A 152 19.10 -10.96 17.17
C PHE A 152 20.45 -11.11 16.49
N ASN A 153 20.43 -11.46 15.21
CA ASN A 153 21.59 -11.62 14.35
C ASN A 153 21.44 -10.71 13.12
N ILE A 154 22.54 -10.35 12.47
CA ILE A 154 22.55 -9.60 11.22
C ILE A 154 23.06 -10.52 10.11
N ALA A 155 22.25 -10.76 9.09
CA ALA A 155 22.65 -11.46 7.87
C ALA A 155 23.19 -10.46 6.84
N LEU A 156 24.39 -10.70 6.31
CA LEU A 156 24.90 -10.07 5.09
C LEU A 156 24.57 -10.97 3.90
N LEU A 157 23.90 -10.39 2.92
CA LEU A 157 23.40 -11.08 1.74
C LEU A 157 24.36 -10.88 0.57
N SER A 158 24.34 -11.78 -0.41
CA SER A 158 25.24 -11.76 -1.58
C SER A 158 25.09 -10.53 -2.48
N ASP A 159 23.98 -9.80 -2.36
CA ASP A 159 23.76 -8.50 -3.00
C ASP A 159 24.34 -7.31 -2.20
N GLY A 160 25.00 -7.57 -1.07
CA GLY A 160 25.57 -6.58 -0.16
C GLY A 160 24.58 -5.98 0.84
N SER A 161 23.30 -6.35 0.77
CA SER A 161 22.28 -5.88 1.72
C SER A 161 22.40 -6.57 3.08
N ARG A 162 21.81 -5.94 4.11
CA ARG A 162 21.86 -6.44 5.50
C ARG A 162 20.45 -6.56 6.07
N LYS A 163 20.15 -7.68 6.74
CA LYS A 163 18.87 -7.91 7.41
C LYS A 163 19.08 -8.31 8.88
N VAL A 164 18.29 -7.73 9.78
CA VAL A 164 18.23 -8.18 11.18
C VAL A 164 17.24 -9.34 11.26
N VAL A 165 17.68 -10.46 11.81
CA VAL A 165 16.92 -11.72 11.89
C VAL A 165 16.85 -12.19 13.34
N TRP A 166 15.66 -12.58 13.78
CA TRP A 166 15.44 -13.28 15.03
C TRP A 166 15.08 -14.74 14.73
N LEU A 167 15.88 -15.68 15.25
CA LEU A 167 15.61 -17.11 15.12
C LEU A 167 15.04 -17.64 16.43
N HIS A 168 13.88 -18.32 16.32
CA HIS A 168 13.23 -19.01 17.43
C HIS A 168 13.92 -20.33 17.73
#